data_AF-A0A377B9I7-F1
#
_entry.id   AF-A0A377B9I7-F1
#
_cell.length_a   1.000
_cell.length_b   1.000
_cell.length_c   1.000
_cell.angle_alpha   90.00
_cell.angle_beta   90.00
_cell.angle_gamma   90.00
#
_symmetry.space_group_name_H-M   'P 1'
#
loop_
_entity.id
_entity.type
_entity.pdbx_description
1 polymer ?
#
loop_
_entity_poly.entity_id
_entity_poly.type
_entity_poly.pdbx_seq_one_letter_code
_entity_poly.pdbx_strand_id
1 'polypeptide(L)'
;MSAVLNQQGLPAAWLDAREFLRAERAAQPQVDEGLSYPLLQQLLVQHPGKRLVVTGFISRNNAGETVLLGRNGSDYSATQIGALAGVSRVTIWSDVAGVYSADPRKVKDACLLPLLRLDEASELARLAAPVLHARTLQPVSGSEIDLQLRCSYTPDQGSTRIERVLASGTGARIVTSHDDVCLIEFQVPASQDFKLAHKEIDQILKRAQVRPLAVGVHNDRQLLQFCYTSEVADSALKILDEAGLPGELRLRQGLALVAMVGAGVTRNPLHCHRFWQQLKGQPVEFTWQSDDGISLVAVLRTGPTESLIQGCISPSSAQKNASAWYCSVRAISVPVGWNCSPVSRARFRHVPALSLCWQVWWTAAAAC
;
A
#
# COMPACT_ATOMS: atom_id res chain seq x y z
N MET A 1 -26.74 -8.50 5.91
CA MET A 1 -25.57 -9.27 6.37
C MET A 1 -25.77 -9.88 7.76
N SER A 2 -25.94 -9.09 8.84
CA SER A 2 -26.15 -9.66 10.19
C SER A 2 -27.31 -10.67 10.26
N ALA A 3 -28.45 -10.37 9.63
CA ALA A 3 -29.57 -11.32 9.52
C ALA A 3 -29.19 -12.64 8.82
N VAL A 4 -28.38 -12.59 7.76
CA VAL A 4 -27.90 -13.77 7.02
C VAL A 4 -27.00 -14.64 7.91
N LEU A 5 -26.08 -14.02 8.66
CA LEU A 5 -25.22 -14.74 9.61
C LEU A 5 -26.05 -15.46 10.68
N ASN A 6 -27.06 -14.77 11.25
CA ASN A 6 -27.94 -15.37 12.23
C ASN A 6 -28.75 -16.54 11.65
N GLN A 7 -29.23 -16.42 10.40
CA GLN A 7 -29.92 -17.51 9.71
C GLN A 7 -29.01 -18.75 9.50
N GLN A 8 -27.70 -18.54 9.37
CA GLN A 8 -26.69 -19.60 9.27
C GLN A 8 -26.21 -20.14 10.63
N GLY A 9 -26.87 -19.76 11.74
CA GLY A 9 -26.48 -20.19 13.07
C GLY A 9 -25.20 -19.54 13.61
N LEU A 10 -24.77 -18.41 13.01
CA LEU A 10 -23.65 -17.61 13.48
C LEU A 10 -24.17 -16.37 14.21
N PRO A 11 -24.11 -16.32 15.56
CA PRO A 11 -24.63 -15.18 16.32
C PRO A 11 -23.97 -13.88 15.90
N ALA A 12 -24.78 -12.93 15.42
CA ALA A 12 -24.33 -11.65 14.91
C ALA A 12 -25.24 -10.50 15.35
N ALA A 13 -24.66 -9.31 15.49
CA ALA A 13 -25.38 -8.05 15.70
C ALA A 13 -24.94 -7.04 14.63
N TRP A 14 -25.82 -6.10 14.29
CA TRP A 14 -25.46 -4.96 13.45
C TRP A 14 -25.19 -3.74 14.34
N LEU A 15 -24.19 -2.95 13.96
CA LEU A 15 -23.86 -1.68 14.63
C LEU A 15 -23.72 -0.57 13.60
N ASP A 16 -24.27 0.60 13.93
CA ASP A 16 -24.05 1.82 13.18
C ASP A 16 -22.72 2.46 13.59
N ALA A 17 -21.81 2.67 12.64
CA ALA A 17 -20.54 3.32 12.94
C ALA A 17 -20.70 4.73 13.51
N ARG A 18 -21.81 5.43 13.23
CA ARG A 18 -22.11 6.76 13.78
C ARG A 18 -22.40 6.73 15.28
N GLU A 19 -22.66 5.56 15.87
CA GLU A 19 -22.84 5.46 17.31
C GLU A 19 -21.52 5.66 18.06
N PHE A 20 -20.38 5.25 17.47
CA PHE A 20 -19.08 5.29 18.14
C PHE A 20 -17.97 6.04 17.40
N LEU A 21 -17.91 6.03 16.06
CA LEU A 21 -16.92 6.81 15.33
C LEU A 21 -17.27 8.30 15.39
N ARG A 22 -16.28 9.10 15.81
CA ARG A 22 -16.36 10.57 15.85
C ARG A 22 -15.36 11.16 14.89
N ALA A 23 -15.81 12.05 14.01
CA ALA A 23 -14.96 12.80 13.10
C ALA A 23 -15.62 14.13 12.73
N GLU A 24 -14.82 15.17 12.55
CA GLU A 24 -15.31 16.46 12.07
C GLU A 24 -15.27 16.56 10.54
N ARG A 25 -16.11 17.45 10.00
CA ARG A 25 -16.13 17.72 8.55
C ARG A 25 -14.81 18.38 8.14
N ALA A 26 -14.16 17.79 7.15
CA ALA A 26 -12.97 18.32 6.50
C ALA A 26 -12.91 17.78 5.06
N ALA A 27 -12.00 18.31 4.24
CA ALA A 27 -11.69 17.70 2.94
C ALA A 27 -11.27 16.22 3.10
N GLN A 28 -10.65 15.93 4.24
CA GLN A 28 -10.11 14.65 4.61
C GLN A 28 -10.44 14.36 6.09
N PRO A 29 -11.68 13.95 6.42
CA PRO A 29 -12.08 13.71 7.80
C PRO A 29 -11.19 12.65 8.47
N GLN A 30 -10.80 12.92 9.72
CA GLN A 30 -10.01 12.06 10.57
C GLN A 30 -10.84 11.65 11.79
N VAL A 31 -10.76 10.38 12.17
CA VAL A 31 -11.44 9.87 13.36
C VAL A 31 -10.71 10.36 14.61
N ASP A 32 -11.47 10.96 15.53
CA ASP A 32 -11.02 11.27 16.88
C ASP A 32 -11.01 9.98 17.71
N GLU A 33 -9.82 9.42 17.91
CA GLU A 33 -9.64 8.18 18.66
C GLU A 33 -10.02 8.32 20.14
N GLY A 34 -9.77 9.49 20.74
CA GLY A 34 -10.05 9.76 22.15
C GLY A 34 -11.55 9.74 22.46
N LEU A 35 -12.36 10.27 21.55
CA LEU A 35 -13.82 10.20 21.65
C LEU A 35 -14.38 8.84 21.21
N SER A 36 -13.80 8.23 20.18
CA SER A 36 -14.35 7.01 19.58
C SER A 36 -14.06 5.74 20.37
N TYR A 37 -12.88 5.66 21.00
CA TYR A 37 -12.45 4.50 21.78
C TYR A 37 -13.43 4.14 22.91
N PRO A 38 -13.77 5.03 23.87
CA PRO A 38 -14.64 4.66 24.99
C PRO A 38 -16.03 4.24 24.53
N LEU A 39 -16.56 4.85 23.45
CA LEU A 39 -17.85 4.50 22.88
C LEU A 39 -17.84 3.09 22.27
N LEU A 40 -16.79 2.74 21.53
CA LEU A 40 -16.65 1.39 20.99
C LEU A 40 -16.54 0.35 22.10
N GLN A 41 -15.74 0.61 23.14
CA GLN A 41 -15.59 -0.33 24.26
C GLN A 41 -16.93 -0.63 24.95
N GLN A 42 -17.79 0.38 25.13
CA GLN A 42 -19.14 0.18 25.68
C GLN A 42 -19.99 -0.73 24.80
N LEU A 43 -19.97 -0.55 23.47
CA LEU A 43 -20.71 -1.38 22.53
C LEU A 43 -20.18 -2.82 22.47
N LEU A 44 -18.86 -3.01 22.56
CA LEU A 44 -18.26 -4.35 22.61
C LEU A 44 -18.74 -5.15 23.83
N VAL A 45 -18.84 -4.50 25.00
CA VAL A 45 -19.35 -5.12 26.24
C VAL A 45 -20.83 -5.49 26.14
N GLN A 46 -21.64 -4.72 25.39
CA GLN A 46 -23.07 -5.00 25.18
C GLN A 46 -23.33 -6.21 24.25
N HIS A 47 -22.33 -6.66 23.52
CA HIS A 47 -22.45 -7.73 22.52
C HIS A 47 -21.41 -8.85 22.71
N PRO A 48 -21.36 -9.48 23.90
CA PRO A 48 -20.37 -10.51 24.18
C PRO A 48 -20.58 -11.73 23.26
N GLY A 49 -19.49 -12.25 22.70
CA GLY A 49 -19.49 -13.48 21.87
C GLY A 49 -20.21 -13.36 20.52
N LYS A 50 -20.64 -12.17 20.10
CA LYS A 50 -21.32 -11.94 18.82
C LYS A 50 -20.35 -11.41 17.75
N ARG A 51 -20.63 -11.75 16.50
CA ARG A 51 -20.00 -11.11 15.33
C ARG A 51 -20.67 -9.76 15.07
N LEU A 52 -19.89 -8.70 15.07
CA LEU A 52 -20.40 -7.35 14.83
C LEU A 52 -20.29 -7.00 13.35
N VAL A 53 -21.42 -6.66 12.75
CA VAL A 53 -21.52 -6.17 11.37
C VAL A 53 -21.67 -4.66 11.44
N VAL A 54 -20.58 -3.95 11.17
CA VAL A 54 -20.52 -2.49 11.29
C VAL A 54 -20.63 -1.84 9.91
N THR A 55 -21.36 -0.72 9.81
CA THR A 55 -21.35 0.12 8.59
C THR A 55 -19.99 0.77 8.39
N GLY A 56 -19.40 0.70 7.19
CA GLY A 56 -18.21 1.47 6.84
C GLY A 56 -18.54 2.89 6.35
N PHE A 57 -17.50 3.69 6.05
CA PHE A 57 -17.55 4.98 5.35
C PHE A 57 -18.21 6.15 6.11
N ILE A 58 -18.96 5.91 7.17
CA ILE A 58 -19.73 6.93 7.90
C ILE A 58 -19.26 7.09 9.35
N SER A 59 -19.37 8.32 9.87
CA SER A 59 -19.11 8.70 11.26
C SER A 59 -20.03 9.84 11.69
N ARG A 60 -19.90 10.31 12.94
CA ARG A 60 -20.71 11.41 13.49
C ARG A 60 -19.84 12.56 13.97
N ASN A 61 -20.21 13.81 13.68
CA ASN A 61 -19.54 14.98 14.27
C ASN A 61 -20.11 15.35 15.65
N ASN A 62 -19.52 16.35 16.30
CA ASN A 62 -19.97 16.82 17.61
C ASN A 62 -21.37 17.46 17.58
N ALA A 63 -21.82 17.95 16.43
CA ALA A 63 -23.18 18.45 16.23
C ALA A 63 -24.23 17.33 16.02
N GLY A 64 -23.82 16.06 16.01
CA GLY A 64 -24.70 14.92 15.82
C GLY A 64 -25.01 14.58 14.36
N GLU A 65 -24.41 15.26 13.40
CA GLU A 65 -24.60 15.05 11.97
C GLU A 65 -23.75 13.89 11.42
N THR A 66 -24.19 13.31 10.31
CA THR A 66 -23.39 12.28 9.61
C THR A 66 -22.24 12.92 8.84
N VAL A 67 -21.04 12.38 9.02
CA VAL A 67 -19.83 12.73 8.27
C VAL A 67 -19.40 11.53 7.43
N LEU A 68 -19.03 11.78 6.17
CA LEU A 68 -18.49 10.76 5.27
C LEU A 68 -16.96 10.79 5.33
N LEU A 69 -16.33 9.62 5.45
CA LEU A 69 -14.87 9.50 5.60
C LEU A 69 -14.08 9.62 4.29
N GLY A 70 -14.75 10.00 3.20
CA GLY A 70 -14.13 10.23 1.89
C GLY A 70 -13.73 8.94 1.16
N ARG A 71 -12.92 9.07 0.11
CA ARG A 71 -12.50 7.96 -0.76
C ARG A 71 -11.84 6.84 0.05
N ASN A 72 -12.20 5.60 -0.28
CA ASN A 72 -11.82 4.39 0.48
C ASN A 72 -12.19 4.45 1.98
N GLY A 73 -13.22 5.23 2.32
CA GLY A 73 -13.62 5.41 3.72
C GLY A 73 -14.08 4.13 4.40
N SER A 74 -14.56 3.11 3.66
CA SER A 74 -14.86 1.79 4.24
C SER A 74 -13.62 1.02 4.68
N ASP A 75 -12.55 1.05 3.88
CA ASP A 75 -11.27 0.42 4.24
C ASP A 75 -10.62 1.15 5.42
N TYR A 76 -10.69 2.49 5.40
CA TYR A 76 -10.26 3.31 6.53
C TYR A 76 -11.10 3.03 7.79
N SER A 77 -12.42 2.88 7.68
CA SER A 77 -13.25 2.43 8.81
C SER A 77 -12.77 1.09 9.35
N ALA A 78 -12.48 0.11 8.49
CA ALA A 78 -12.05 -1.21 8.93
C ALA A 78 -10.72 -1.17 9.70
N THR A 79 -9.72 -0.44 9.20
CA THR A 79 -8.42 -0.33 9.88
C THR A 79 -8.51 0.53 11.14
N GLN A 80 -9.31 1.60 11.14
CA GLN A 80 -9.54 2.43 12.32
C GLN A 80 -10.30 1.68 13.43
N ILE A 81 -11.37 0.96 13.08
CA ILE A 81 -12.09 0.10 14.04
C ILE A 81 -11.16 -0.96 14.60
N GLY A 82 -10.33 -1.58 13.75
CA GLY A 82 -9.32 -2.54 14.18
C GLY A 82 -8.36 -1.94 15.22
N ALA A 83 -7.88 -0.72 14.99
CA ALA A 83 -6.99 -0.01 15.92
C ALA A 83 -7.69 0.29 17.24
N LEU A 84 -8.91 0.83 17.20
CA LEU A 84 -9.69 1.13 18.41
C LEU A 84 -10.07 -0.12 19.21
N ALA A 85 -10.28 -1.25 18.54
CA ALA A 85 -10.61 -2.53 19.17
C ALA A 85 -9.36 -3.32 19.63
N GLY A 86 -8.15 -2.87 19.29
CA GLY A 86 -6.90 -3.57 19.64
C GLY A 86 -6.76 -4.94 18.98
N VAL A 87 -7.28 -5.12 17.76
CA VAL A 87 -7.18 -6.40 17.05
C VAL A 87 -5.76 -6.65 16.56
N SER A 88 -5.34 -7.91 16.48
CA SER A 88 -4.04 -8.26 15.90
C SER A 88 -4.01 -8.22 14.37
N ARG A 89 -5.18 -8.29 13.71
CA ARG A 89 -5.27 -8.35 12.25
C ARG A 89 -6.54 -7.71 11.72
N VAL A 90 -6.39 -6.99 10.60
CA VAL A 90 -7.48 -6.52 9.76
C VAL A 90 -7.36 -7.15 8.38
N THR A 91 -8.48 -7.62 7.81
CA THR A 91 -8.50 -8.19 6.46
C THR A 91 -9.40 -7.35 5.56
N ILE A 92 -8.85 -6.82 4.47
CA ILE A 92 -9.60 -6.16 3.41
C ILE A 92 -9.91 -7.19 2.34
N TRP A 93 -11.20 -7.41 2.11
CA TRP A 93 -11.72 -8.28 1.07
C TRP A 93 -12.11 -7.43 -0.14
N SER A 94 -11.43 -7.64 -1.26
CA SER A 94 -11.62 -6.88 -2.51
C SER A 94 -11.92 -7.82 -3.69
N ASP A 95 -11.84 -7.29 -4.91
CA ASP A 95 -11.93 -8.03 -6.17
C ASP A 95 -10.57 -8.58 -6.66
N VAL A 96 -9.47 -8.28 -5.95
CA VAL A 96 -8.13 -8.77 -6.24
C VAL A 96 -7.52 -9.54 -5.06
N ALA A 97 -6.66 -10.52 -5.35
CA ALA A 97 -6.06 -11.37 -4.32
C ALA A 97 -5.06 -10.64 -3.40
N GLY A 98 -4.55 -9.49 -3.83
CA GLY A 98 -3.56 -8.70 -3.10
C GLY A 98 -2.73 -7.84 -4.04
N VAL A 99 -1.53 -7.47 -3.59
CA VAL A 99 -0.58 -6.67 -4.38
C VAL A 99 0.27 -7.61 -5.25
N TYR A 100 0.37 -7.26 -6.53
CA TYR A 100 1.19 -7.98 -7.50
C TYR A 100 2.47 -7.19 -7.80
N SER A 101 3.48 -7.86 -8.38
CA SER A 101 4.73 -7.22 -8.81
C SER A 101 4.55 -6.19 -9.95
N ALA A 102 3.44 -6.25 -10.69
CA ALA A 102 2.85 -5.17 -11.49
C ALA A 102 1.36 -5.39 -11.59
N ASP A 103 0.64 -4.45 -12.21
CA ASP A 103 -0.72 -4.66 -12.65
C ASP A 103 -0.82 -5.94 -13.53
N PRO A 104 -1.50 -7.00 -13.07
CA PRO A 104 -1.64 -8.25 -13.82
C PRO A 104 -2.48 -8.08 -15.10
N ARG A 105 -3.20 -6.96 -15.25
CA ARG A 105 -3.93 -6.60 -16.47
C ARG A 105 -2.99 -6.11 -17.57
N LYS A 106 -1.84 -5.53 -17.20
CA LYS A 106 -0.79 -5.04 -18.12
C LYS A 106 0.36 -6.03 -18.30
N VAL A 107 0.71 -6.77 -17.24
CA VAL A 107 1.84 -7.71 -17.24
C VAL A 107 1.37 -9.11 -16.86
N LYS A 108 1.33 -10.03 -17.83
CA LYS A 108 0.85 -11.40 -17.62
C LYS A 108 1.69 -12.20 -16.62
N ASP A 109 2.99 -11.91 -16.54
CA ASP A 109 3.94 -12.56 -15.63
C ASP A 109 3.96 -11.89 -14.24
N ALA A 110 2.98 -11.05 -13.90
CA ALA A 110 2.90 -10.43 -12.60
C ALA A 110 2.63 -11.48 -11.51
N CYS A 111 3.45 -11.46 -10.46
CA CYS A 111 3.37 -12.41 -9.35
C CYS A 111 2.70 -11.76 -8.14
N LEU A 112 1.79 -12.49 -7.49
CA LEU A 112 1.22 -12.09 -6.20
C LEU A 112 2.33 -12.05 -5.14
N LEU A 113 2.39 -10.95 -4.39
CA LEU A 113 3.35 -10.77 -3.31
C LEU A 113 2.73 -11.25 -2.00
N PRO A 114 3.24 -12.32 -1.36
CA PRO A 114 2.66 -12.84 -0.12
C PRO A 114 2.90 -11.91 1.07
N LEU A 115 4.00 -11.15 1.03
CA LEU A 115 4.42 -10.23 2.06
C LEU A 115 4.85 -8.91 1.42
N LEU A 116 4.45 -7.80 2.03
CA LEU A 116 4.82 -6.44 1.64
C LEU A 116 5.15 -5.64 2.88
N ARG A 117 6.22 -4.85 2.86
CA ARG A 117 6.52 -3.98 4.01
C ARG A 117 5.57 -2.79 4.04
N LEU A 118 5.28 -2.28 5.23
CA LEU A 118 4.39 -1.13 5.40
C LEU A 118 4.91 0.12 4.68
N ASP A 119 6.22 0.34 4.64
CA ASP A 119 6.83 1.46 3.94
C ASP A 119 6.72 1.32 2.40
N GLU A 120 6.95 0.12 1.86
CA GLU A 120 6.68 -0.21 0.45
C GLU A 120 5.20 -0.03 0.10
N ALA A 121 4.28 -0.50 0.95
CA ALA A 121 2.84 -0.35 0.77
C ALA A 121 2.41 1.13 0.78
N SER A 122 2.98 1.92 1.69
CA SER A 122 2.73 3.37 1.79
C SER A 122 3.22 4.10 0.54
N GLU A 123 4.39 3.72 0.04
CA GLU A 123 4.98 4.31 -1.15
C GLU A 123 4.21 3.93 -2.43
N LEU A 124 3.73 2.68 -2.53
CA LEU A 124 2.82 2.26 -3.60
C LEU A 124 1.51 3.02 -3.58
N ALA A 125 0.91 3.19 -2.41
CA ALA A 125 -0.34 3.92 -2.26
C ALA A 125 -0.16 5.41 -2.63
N ARG A 126 0.98 6.01 -2.28
CA ARG A 126 1.34 7.37 -2.72
C ARG A 126 1.49 7.46 -4.23
N LEU A 127 2.13 6.47 -4.85
CA LEU A 127 2.27 6.35 -6.30
C LEU A 127 0.98 5.89 -7.00
N ALA A 128 -0.19 6.08 -6.35
CA ALA A 128 -1.53 5.83 -6.87
C ALA A 128 -1.80 4.40 -7.37
N ALA A 129 -1.11 3.40 -6.81
CA ALA A 129 -1.39 2.00 -7.13
C ALA A 129 -2.87 1.64 -6.82
N PRO A 130 -3.63 1.04 -7.77
CA PRO A 130 -5.08 0.84 -7.63
C PRO A 130 -5.52 0.00 -6.43
N VAL A 131 -4.62 -0.82 -5.89
CA VAL A 131 -4.93 -1.86 -4.88
C VAL A 131 -4.90 -1.34 -3.44
N LEU A 132 -4.19 -0.24 -3.18
CA LEU A 132 -3.95 0.27 -1.83
C LEU A 132 -4.12 1.77 -1.76
N HIS A 133 -4.88 2.23 -0.77
CA HIS A 133 -5.07 3.65 -0.52
C HIS A 133 -4.34 4.08 0.76
N ALA A 134 -3.66 5.24 0.70
CA ALA A 134 -2.81 5.71 1.80
C ALA A 134 -3.60 5.87 3.12
N ARG A 135 -4.87 6.30 3.03
CA ARG A 135 -5.79 6.36 4.20
C ARG A 135 -5.97 5.03 4.91
N THR A 136 -6.08 3.93 4.16
CA THR A 136 -6.26 2.59 4.75
C THR A 136 -5.05 2.21 5.62
N LEU A 137 -3.86 2.62 5.20
CA LEU A 137 -2.61 2.34 5.91
C LEU A 137 -2.39 3.25 7.13
N GLN A 138 -3.04 4.41 7.23
CA GLN A 138 -2.79 5.37 8.31
C GLN A 138 -3.03 4.78 9.73
N PRO A 139 -4.18 4.13 10.04
CA PRO A 139 -4.36 3.50 11.35
C PRO A 139 -3.44 2.30 11.55
N VAL A 140 -3.07 1.62 10.46
CA VAL A 140 -2.10 0.53 10.52
C VAL A 140 -0.75 1.09 10.94
N SER A 141 -0.27 2.19 10.36
CA SER A 141 1.02 2.82 10.69
C SER A 141 1.20 3.21 12.15
N GLY A 142 0.12 3.54 12.88
CA GLY A 142 0.16 3.89 14.30
C GLY A 142 -0.12 2.74 15.29
N SER A 143 -0.46 1.55 14.82
CA SER A 143 -0.89 0.40 15.67
C SER A 143 0.06 -0.79 15.56
N GLU A 144 -0.28 -1.96 16.11
CA GLU A 144 0.43 -3.23 15.91
C GLU A 144 -0.34 -4.19 14.99
N ILE A 145 -1.29 -3.66 14.21
CA ILE A 145 -2.16 -4.44 13.34
C ILE A 145 -1.38 -4.99 12.15
N ASP A 146 -1.56 -6.29 11.86
CA ASP A 146 -1.27 -6.87 10.54
C ASP A 146 -2.42 -6.58 9.58
N LEU A 147 -2.12 -5.98 8.43
CA LEU A 147 -3.13 -5.78 7.37
C LEU A 147 -3.02 -6.89 6.33
N GLN A 148 -4.12 -7.57 6.03
CA GLN A 148 -4.19 -8.62 5.02
C GLN A 148 -5.12 -8.21 3.88
N LEU A 149 -4.69 -8.40 2.64
CA LEU A 149 -5.50 -8.20 1.44
C LEU A 149 -5.89 -9.55 0.86
N ARG A 150 -7.17 -9.72 0.52
CA ARG A 150 -7.71 -10.96 -0.05
C ARG A 150 -8.76 -10.67 -1.12
N CYS A 151 -8.97 -11.66 -2.00
CA CYS A 151 -10.07 -11.64 -2.95
C CYS A 151 -11.31 -12.28 -2.34
N SER A 152 -12.45 -11.61 -2.46
CA SER A 152 -13.77 -12.12 -2.07
C SER A 152 -14.31 -13.19 -3.03
N TYR A 153 -13.97 -13.10 -4.32
CA TYR A 153 -14.39 -14.07 -5.35
C TYR A 153 -13.54 -15.34 -5.36
N THR A 154 -12.26 -15.22 -5.01
CA THR A 154 -11.30 -16.33 -5.03
C THR A 154 -10.51 -16.38 -3.70
N PRO A 155 -11.16 -16.76 -2.58
CA PRO A 155 -10.52 -16.75 -1.27
C PRO A 155 -9.25 -17.59 -1.17
N ASP A 156 -9.11 -18.63 -1.98
CA ASP A 156 -7.98 -19.56 -1.93
C ASP A 156 -6.80 -19.19 -2.85
N GLN A 157 -6.91 -18.09 -3.63
CA GLN A 157 -5.87 -17.66 -4.59
C GLN A 157 -4.61 -17.06 -3.91
N GLY A 158 -4.59 -16.99 -2.58
CA GLY A 158 -3.53 -16.39 -1.78
C GLY A 158 -3.94 -15.04 -1.20
N SER A 159 -2.95 -14.34 -0.63
CA SER A 159 -3.15 -13.04 0.01
C SER A 159 -1.84 -12.28 0.09
N THR A 160 -1.91 -10.95 0.14
CA THR A 160 -0.78 -10.12 0.57
C THR A 160 -0.94 -9.74 2.02
N ARG A 161 0.08 -9.99 2.84
CA ARG A 161 0.15 -9.48 4.22
C ARG A 161 1.09 -8.28 4.27
N ILE A 162 0.65 -7.20 4.88
CA ILE A 162 1.41 -5.97 5.09
C ILE A 162 1.88 -5.96 6.53
N GLU A 163 3.20 -5.93 6.72
CA GLU A 163 3.84 -5.98 8.04
C GLU A 163 4.83 -4.82 8.20
N ARG A 164 5.10 -4.45 9.45
CA ARG A 164 6.16 -3.49 9.81
C ARG A 164 7.58 -4.04 9.69
N VAL A 165 7.73 -5.35 9.43
CA VAL A 165 8.96 -6.11 9.65
C VAL A 165 10.20 -5.49 8.99
N LEU A 166 11.23 -5.30 9.82
CA LEU A 166 12.65 -5.03 9.51
C LEU A 166 13.34 -6.28 8.93
N ALA A 167 12.76 -6.92 7.92
CA ALA A 167 13.42 -8.06 7.30
C ALA A 167 14.64 -7.54 6.55
N SER A 168 15.81 -7.98 7.00
CA SER A 168 17.06 -7.94 6.25
C SER A 168 16.85 -8.80 5.00
N GLY A 169 16.39 -8.15 3.94
CA GLY A 169 16.07 -8.77 2.67
C GLY A 169 15.91 -7.70 1.60
N THR A 170 16.22 -8.05 0.35
CA THR A 170 15.85 -7.24 -0.80
C THR A 170 14.33 -7.14 -0.82
N GLY A 171 13.80 -5.92 -0.71
CA GLY A 171 12.37 -5.65 -0.73
C GLY A 171 11.68 -6.17 -1.97
N ALA A 172 10.35 -6.28 -1.92
CA ALA A 172 9.58 -6.72 -3.07
C ALA A 172 9.74 -5.71 -4.20
N ARG A 173 10.10 -6.16 -5.41
CA ARG A 173 10.22 -5.28 -6.56
C ARG A 173 8.87 -5.17 -7.25
N ILE A 174 8.24 -4.02 -7.08
CA ILE A 174 6.94 -3.70 -7.68
C ILE A 174 7.16 -2.63 -8.74
N VAL A 175 6.57 -2.80 -9.91
CA VAL A 175 6.56 -1.81 -10.97
C VAL A 175 5.14 -1.33 -11.17
N THR A 176 4.93 -0.02 -11.06
CA THR A 176 3.64 0.63 -11.28
C THR A 176 3.78 1.72 -12.34
N SER A 177 2.65 2.10 -12.94
CA SER A 177 2.62 3.12 -13.98
C SER A 177 1.30 3.88 -13.97
N HIS A 178 1.36 5.14 -14.36
CA HIS A 178 0.19 5.95 -14.67
C HIS A 178 0.36 6.59 -16.05
N ASP A 179 -0.56 6.32 -16.96
CA ASP A 179 -0.52 6.85 -18.33
C ASP A 179 -1.12 8.27 -18.44
N ASP A 180 -1.75 8.76 -17.36
CA ASP A 180 -2.35 10.09 -17.25
C ASP A 180 -1.91 10.78 -15.95
N VAL A 181 -0.79 11.50 -16.02
CA VAL A 181 -0.32 12.38 -14.95
C VAL A 181 -0.15 13.80 -15.46
N CYS A 182 -0.27 14.76 -14.56
CA CYS A 182 -0.06 16.17 -14.82
C CYS A 182 1.19 16.67 -14.12
N LEU A 183 1.78 17.72 -14.68
CA LEU A 183 2.95 18.39 -14.15
C LEU A 183 2.62 19.84 -13.86
N ILE A 184 2.73 20.23 -12.59
CA ILE A 184 2.68 21.64 -12.19
C ILE A 184 4.11 22.15 -12.22
N GLU A 185 4.35 23.14 -13.07
CA GLU A 185 5.65 23.79 -13.24
C GLU A 185 5.63 25.13 -12.50
N PHE A 186 6.65 25.38 -11.69
CA PHE A 186 6.87 26.65 -11.02
C PHE A 186 8.21 27.22 -11.47
N GLN A 187 8.14 28.32 -12.22
CA GLN A 187 9.30 29.06 -12.66
C GLN A 187 9.70 30.06 -11.57
N VAL A 188 10.82 29.80 -10.89
CA VAL A 188 11.35 30.68 -9.85
C VAL A 188 11.98 31.90 -10.53
N PRO A 189 11.63 33.14 -10.12
CA PRO A 189 12.26 34.35 -10.61
C PRO A 189 13.74 34.40 -10.24
N ALA A 190 14.57 34.91 -11.15
CA ALA A 190 16.02 35.03 -10.91
C ALA A 190 16.38 35.93 -9.70
N SER A 191 15.44 36.75 -9.22
CA SER A 191 15.61 37.59 -8.04
C SER A 191 15.46 36.84 -6.70
N GLN A 192 15.00 35.59 -6.72
CA GLN A 192 14.73 34.81 -5.51
C GLN A 192 15.73 33.64 -5.38
N ASP A 193 16.03 33.26 -4.14
CA ASP A 193 16.84 32.06 -3.89
C ASP A 193 16.04 30.79 -4.23
N PHE A 194 16.54 30.02 -5.20
CA PHE A 194 15.92 28.78 -5.67
C PHE A 194 15.67 27.75 -4.57
N LYS A 195 16.64 27.57 -3.66
CA LYS A 195 16.53 26.58 -2.58
C LYS A 195 15.51 27.01 -1.54
N LEU A 196 15.44 28.31 -1.25
CA LEU A 196 14.44 28.86 -0.35
C LEU A 196 13.03 28.70 -0.94
N ALA A 197 12.84 29.04 -2.22
CA ALA A 197 11.57 28.86 -2.92
C ALA A 197 11.13 27.39 -2.92
N HIS A 198 12.04 26.46 -3.21
CA HIS A 198 11.73 25.02 -3.16
C HIS A 198 11.29 24.58 -1.76
N LYS A 199 11.99 25.02 -0.70
CA LYS A 199 11.64 24.70 0.69
C LYS A 199 10.27 25.27 1.10
N GLU A 200 9.96 26.49 0.66
CA GLU A 200 8.68 27.15 0.94
C GLU A 200 7.51 26.39 0.28
N ILE A 201 7.65 26.05 -1.00
CA ILE A 201 6.65 25.25 -1.72
C ILE A 201 6.45 23.88 -1.08
N ASP A 202 7.54 23.18 -0.75
CA ASP A 202 7.46 21.88 -0.09
C ASP A 202 6.72 21.97 1.27
N GLN A 203 6.91 23.06 2.02
CA GLN A 203 6.16 23.29 3.26
C GLN A 203 4.67 23.56 3.01
N ILE A 204 4.31 24.31 1.98
CA ILE A 204 2.92 24.57 1.60
C ILE A 204 2.22 23.25 1.25
N LEU A 205 2.84 22.44 0.38
CA LEU A 205 2.29 21.15 -0.05
C LEU A 205 2.18 20.16 1.11
N LYS A 206 3.17 20.13 2.02
CA LYS A 206 3.13 19.30 3.23
C LYS A 206 1.99 19.71 4.17
N ARG A 207 1.80 21.01 4.41
CA ARG A 207 0.70 21.53 5.26
C ARG A 207 -0.67 21.19 4.68
N ALA A 208 -0.81 21.27 3.36
CA ALA A 208 -2.03 20.91 2.67
C ALA A 208 -2.26 19.38 2.53
N GLN A 209 -1.28 18.55 2.92
CA GLN A 209 -1.28 17.10 2.75
C GLN A 209 -1.39 16.66 1.27
N VAL A 210 -0.84 17.45 0.34
CA VAL A 210 -0.86 17.20 -1.10
C VAL A 210 0.56 16.89 -1.61
N ARG A 211 1.07 15.72 -1.20
CA ARG A 211 2.42 15.27 -1.58
C ARG A 211 2.46 14.89 -3.08
N PRO A 212 3.42 15.42 -3.87
CA PRO A 212 3.62 15.02 -5.27
C PRO A 212 3.95 13.52 -5.44
N LEU A 213 3.64 12.98 -6.61
CA LEU A 213 4.09 11.65 -7.08
C LEU A 213 5.61 11.63 -7.34
N ALA A 214 6.15 12.73 -7.86
CA ALA A 214 7.57 12.94 -8.12
C ALA A 214 7.87 14.44 -8.21
N VAL A 215 9.11 14.84 -7.94
CA VAL A 215 9.55 16.24 -8.03
C VAL A 215 10.74 16.35 -8.98
N GLY A 216 10.62 17.19 -9.99
CA GLY A 216 11.71 17.58 -10.90
C GLY A 216 12.34 18.88 -10.43
N VAL A 217 13.66 18.89 -10.24
CA VAL A 217 14.41 20.07 -9.78
C VAL A 217 15.46 20.42 -10.83
N HIS A 218 15.24 21.52 -11.56
CA HIS A 218 16.11 21.97 -12.65
C HIS A 218 16.76 23.31 -12.27
N ASN A 219 17.90 23.21 -11.58
CA ASN A 219 18.64 24.38 -11.06
C ASN A 219 19.11 25.34 -12.17
N ASP A 220 19.45 24.79 -13.34
CA ASP A 220 19.91 25.53 -14.53
C ASP A 220 18.83 26.44 -15.09
N ARG A 221 17.57 26.00 -15.05
CA ARG A 221 16.41 26.74 -15.57
C ARG A 221 15.62 27.46 -14.49
N GLN A 222 16.02 27.36 -13.22
CA GLN A 222 15.24 27.87 -12.09
C GLN A 222 13.79 27.31 -12.10
N LEU A 223 13.64 26.03 -12.44
CA LEU A 223 12.34 25.40 -12.65
C LEU A 223 12.12 24.25 -11.66
N LEU A 224 10.99 24.29 -10.97
CA LEU A 224 10.48 23.20 -10.14
C LEU A 224 9.29 22.56 -10.85
N GLN A 225 9.21 21.23 -10.80
CA GLN A 225 8.13 20.47 -11.43
C GLN A 225 7.54 19.49 -10.42
N PHE A 226 6.22 19.48 -10.25
CA PHE A 226 5.51 18.64 -9.29
C PHE A 226 4.51 17.75 -10.03
N CYS A 227 4.73 16.44 -9.97
CA CYS A 227 3.90 15.46 -10.67
C CYS A 227 2.70 15.04 -9.81
N TYR A 228 1.50 15.04 -10.39
CA TYR A 228 0.26 14.64 -9.74
C TYR A 228 -0.60 13.76 -10.67
N THR A 229 -1.54 12.99 -10.12
CA THR A 229 -2.62 12.42 -10.93
C THR A 229 -3.55 13.53 -11.42
N SER A 230 -4.25 13.30 -12.53
CA SER A 230 -5.24 14.25 -13.05
C SER A 230 -6.32 14.61 -12.03
N GLU A 231 -6.70 13.67 -11.16
CA GLU A 231 -7.66 13.88 -10.07
C GLU A 231 -7.22 14.89 -9.00
N VAL A 232 -5.90 15.05 -8.75
CA VAL A 232 -5.36 15.87 -7.66
C VAL A 232 -4.72 17.17 -8.18
N ALA A 233 -4.34 17.20 -9.45
CA ALA A 233 -3.59 18.30 -10.06
C ALA A 233 -4.26 19.68 -9.89
N ASP A 234 -5.56 19.79 -10.15
CA ASP A 234 -6.27 21.08 -10.05
C ASP A 234 -6.32 21.61 -8.61
N SER A 235 -6.55 20.72 -7.64
CA SER A 235 -6.53 21.10 -6.22
C SER A 235 -5.15 21.55 -5.78
N ALA A 236 -4.09 20.86 -6.23
CA ALA A 236 -2.71 21.22 -5.91
C ALA A 236 -2.31 22.56 -6.53
N LEU A 237 -2.69 22.79 -7.80
CA LEU A 237 -2.44 24.05 -8.51
C LEU A 237 -3.09 25.22 -7.77
N LYS A 238 -4.35 25.07 -7.37
CA LYS A 238 -5.08 26.10 -6.64
C LYS A 238 -4.39 26.46 -5.31
N ILE A 239 -3.92 25.47 -4.56
CA ILE A 239 -3.18 25.70 -3.29
C ILE A 239 -1.90 26.52 -3.54
N LEU A 240 -1.18 26.24 -4.62
CA LEU A 240 0.05 26.96 -4.96
C LEU A 240 -0.23 28.37 -5.48
N ASP A 241 -1.29 28.55 -6.24
CA ASP A 241 -1.73 29.86 -6.75
C ASP A 241 -2.19 30.77 -5.60
N GLU A 242 -3.00 30.25 -4.68
CA GLU A 242 -3.47 30.97 -3.48
C GLU A 242 -2.34 31.33 -2.51
N ALA A 243 -1.20 30.63 -2.56
CA ALA A 243 -0.03 30.97 -1.76
C ALA A 243 0.66 32.27 -2.21
N GLY A 244 0.38 32.76 -3.43
CA GLY A 244 0.88 34.05 -3.92
C GLY A 244 2.40 34.14 -4.03
N LEU A 245 3.07 33.02 -4.31
CA LEU A 245 4.53 32.97 -4.44
C LEU A 245 4.99 33.76 -5.67
N PRO A 246 6.09 34.52 -5.57
CA PRO A 246 6.63 35.23 -6.73
C PRO A 246 7.20 34.20 -7.71
N GLY A 247 6.52 34.01 -8.85
CA GLY A 247 6.89 33.04 -9.89
C GLY A 247 5.75 32.82 -10.88
N GLU A 248 6.00 32.01 -11.91
CA GLU A 248 4.99 31.64 -12.89
C GLU A 248 4.60 30.17 -12.70
N LEU A 249 3.31 29.91 -12.51
CA LEU A 249 2.74 28.56 -12.45
C LEU A 249 2.18 28.15 -13.81
N ARG A 250 2.50 26.93 -14.25
CA ARG A 250 1.93 26.33 -15.47
C ARG A 250 1.52 24.90 -15.22
N LEU A 251 0.39 24.48 -15.79
CA LEU A 251 -0.07 23.09 -15.76
C LEU A 251 0.16 22.45 -17.12
N ARG A 252 0.88 21.33 -17.14
CA ARG A 252 1.06 20.47 -18.31
C ARG A 252 0.36 19.13 -18.10
N GLN A 253 -0.34 18.66 -19.11
CA GLN A 253 -1.08 17.39 -19.11
C GLN A 253 -0.51 16.44 -20.16
N GLY A 254 -1.00 15.20 -20.18
CA GLY A 254 -0.60 14.19 -21.18
C GLY A 254 0.78 13.58 -20.92
N LEU A 255 1.26 13.63 -19.68
CA LEU A 255 2.47 12.94 -19.27
C LEU A 255 2.14 11.56 -18.73
N ALA A 256 3.15 10.70 -18.66
CA ALA A 256 3.07 9.41 -18.03
C ALA A 256 4.13 9.25 -16.94
N LEU A 257 3.90 8.33 -16.01
CA LEU A 257 4.79 8.01 -14.91
C LEU A 257 5.02 6.50 -14.87
N VAL A 258 6.28 6.09 -14.72
CA VAL A 258 6.66 4.72 -14.39
C VAL A 258 7.47 4.76 -13.11
N ALA A 259 7.12 3.90 -12.15
CA ALA A 259 7.81 3.81 -10.89
C ALA A 259 8.14 2.37 -10.54
N MET A 260 9.27 2.20 -9.87
CA MET A 260 9.68 0.96 -9.25
C MET A 260 9.77 1.18 -7.75
N VAL A 261 9.07 0.36 -6.98
CA VAL A 261 8.96 0.43 -5.52
C VAL A 261 9.53 -0.84 -4.91
N GLY A 262 10.30 -0.70 -3.84
CA GLY A 262 10.84 -1.80 -3.06
C GLY A 262 11.97 -1.35 -2.14
N ALA A 263 12.06 -1.94 -0.96
CA ALA A 263 13.12 -1.63 -0.01
C ALA A 263 14.50 -1.90 -0.61
N GLY A 264 15.32 -0.86 -0.71
CA GLY A 264 16.67 -0.93 -1.29
C GLY A 264 16.71 -0.96 -2.81
N VAL A 265 15.61 -0.66 -3.50
CA VAL A 265 15.57 -0.53 -4.97
C VAL A 265 16.66 0.40 -5.48
N THR A 266 16.84 1.54 -4.82
CA THR A 266 17.82 2.57 -5.18
C THR A 266 19.27 2.17 -4.89
N ARG A 267 19.48 1.23 -3.96
CA ARG A 267 20.79 0.72 -3.56
C ARG A 267 21.18 -0.56 -4.30
N ASN A 268 20.25 -1.20 -4.99
CA ASN A 268 20.48 -2.43 -5.73
C ASN A 268 20.91 -2.10 -7.18
N PRO A 269 22.19 -2.32 -7.55
CA PRO A 269 22.69 -1.92 -8.87
C PRO A 269 21.96 -2.61 -10.02
N LEU A 270 21.51 -3.86 -9.84
CA LEU A 270 20.78 -4.60 -10.88
C LEU A 270 19.39 -4.02 -11.12
N HIS A 271 18.70 -3.60 -10.05
CA HIS A 271 17.38 -2.97 -10.17
C HIS A 271 17.50 -1.62 -10.88
N CYS A 272 18.39 -0.75 -10.40
CA CYS A 272 18.65 0.54 -11.03
C CYS A 272 19.05 0.37 -12.51
N HIS A 273 20.00 -0.51 -12.80
CA HIS A 273 20.46 -0.74 -14.17
C HIS A 273 19.33 -1.16 -15.10
N ARG A 274 18.47 -2.10 -14.68
CA ARG A 274 17.31 -2.52 -15.48
C ARG A 274 16.33 -1.39 -15.72
N PHE A 275 15.98 -0.63 -14.68
CA PHE A 275 15.08 0.51 -14.80
C PHE A 275 15.60 1.53 -15.81
N TRP A 276 16.89 1.91 -15.70
CA TRP A 276 17.53 2.85 -16.63
C TRP A 276 17.67 2.28 -18.05
N GLN A 277 17.90 0.98 -18.19
CA GLN A 277 17.97 0.34 -19.51
C GLN A 277 16.63 0.41 -20.24
N GLN A 278 15.50 0.21 -19.54
CA GLN A 278 14.17 0.33 -20.16
C GLN A 278 13.84 1.77 -20.58
N LEU A 279 14.35 2.75 -19.84
CA LEU A 279 14.16 4.17 -20.17
C LEU A 279 15.04 4.65 -21.34
N LYS A 280 15.98 3.83 -21.81
CA LYS A 280 16.86 4.20 -22.93
C LYS A 280 16.03 4.39 -24.21
N GLY A 281 16.15 5.59 -24.81
CA GLY A 281 15.40 5.95 -26.02
C GLY A 281 13.96 6.39 -25.76
N GLN A 282 13.52 6.44 -24.50
CA GLN A 282 12.22 6.97 -24.12
C GLN A 282 12.29 8.49 -23.90
N PRO A 283 11.19 9.23 -24.13
CA PRO A 283 11.14 10.68 -23.94
C PRO A 283 10.97 11.04 -22.46
N VAL A 284 11.98 10.75 -21.65
CA VAL A 284 12.01 11.08 -20.22
C VAL A 284 12.00 12.60 -20.03
N GLU A 285 11.07 13.09 -19.21
CA GLU A 285 10.99 14.48 -18.75
C GLU A 285 11.99 14.69 -17.60
N PHE A 286 11.87 13.88 -16.55
CA PHE A 286 12.86 13.82 -15.48
C PHE A 286 12.75 12.48 -14.73
N THR A 287 13.74 12.22 -13.90
CA THR A 287 13.79 11.06 -13.01
C THR A 287 13.85 11.56 -11.57
N TRP A 288 13.20 10.86 -10.67
CA TRP A 288 13.16 11.19 -9.25
C TRP A 288 13.36 9.94 -8.41
N GLN A 289 13.97 10.12 -7.25
CA GLN A 289 14.17 9.07 -6.26
C GLN A 289 13.56 9.55 -4.94
N SER A 290 12.88 8.66 -4.23
CA SER A 290 12.38 8.98 -2.90
C SER A 290 13.51 9.15 -1.88
N ASP A 291 13.31 10.06 -0.93
CA ASP A 291 14.30 10.39 0.12
C ASP A 291 14.67 9.17 0.98
N ASP A 292 13.72 8.26 1.20
CA ASP A 292 13.90 6.99 1.91
C ASP A 292 14.55 5.88 1.06
N GLY A 293 14.72 6.13 -0.25
CA GLY A 293 15.30 5.20 -1.20
C GLY A 293 14.42 4.00 -1.56
N ILE A 294 13.13 4.04 -1.24
CA ILE A 294 12.14 2.97 -1.50
C ILE A 294 11.62 3.00 -2.93
N SER A 295 11.62 4.15 -3.62
CA SER A 295 11.16 4.24 -5.00
C SER A 295 12.12 4.96 -5.95
N LEU A 296 12.07 4.51 -7.20
CA LEU A 296 12.62 5.18 -8.38
C LEU A 296 11.46 5.50 -9.32
N VAL A 297 11.42 6.73 -9.80
CA VAL A 297 10.33 7.23 -10.64
C VAL A 297 10.91 7.89 -11.88
N ALA A 298 10.27 7.67 -13.02
CA ALA A 298 10.54 8.40 -14.25
C ALA A 298 9.22 8.97 -14.77
N VAL A 299 9.23 10.27 -15.03
CA VAL A 299 8.14 10.98 -15.71
C VAL A 299 8.50 11.08 -17.19
N LEU A 300 7.55 10.73 -18.06
CA LEU A 300 7.71 10.62 -19.50
C LEU A 300 6.81 11.65 -20.17
N ARG A 301 7.28 12.27 -21.26
CA ARG A 301 6.49 13.22 -22.05
C ARG A 301 5.36 12.58 -22.84
N THR A 302 5.40 11.26 -23.03
CA THR A 302 4.38 10.51 -23.78
C THR A 302 4.18 9.12 -23.17
N GLY A 303 2.93 8.63 -23.16
CA GLY A 303 2.60 7.21 -23.02
C GLY A 303 2.58 6.49 -24.39
N PRO A 304 2.28 5.18 -24.45
CA PRO A 304 1.90 4.29 -23.34
C PRO A 304 3.10 3.67 -22.60
N THR A 305 2.92 3.34 -21.32
CA THR A 305 3.99 2.82 -20.44
C THR A 305 4.10 1.30 -20.39
N GLU A 306 3.15 0.58 -20.97
CA GLU A 306 3.01 -0.88 -20.85
C GLU A 306 4.30 -1.65 -21.24
N SER A 307 4.93 -1.27 -22.35
CA SER A 307 6.19 -1.88 -22.80
C SER A 307 7.33 -1.73 -21.79
N LEU A 308 7.34 -0.62 -21.03
CA LEU A 308 8.37 -0.34 -20.01
C LEU A 308 8.17 -1.21 -18.78
N ILE A 309 6.92 -1.39 -18.34
CA ILE A 309 6.60 -2.21 -17.17
C ILE A 309 6.94 -3.68 -17.47
N GLN A 310 6.56 -4.17 -18.65
CA GLN A 310 6.86 -5.53 -19.09
C GLN A 310 8.37 -5.79 -19.12
N GLY A 311 9.15 -4.85 -19.69
CA GLY A 311 10.62 -4.95 -19.74
C GLY A 311 11.29 -4.83 -18.37
N CYS A 312 10.70 -4.09 -17.44
CA CYS A 312 11.20 -4.03 -16.07
C CYS A 312 11.02 -5.38 -15.37
N ILE A 313 9.88 -6.07 -15.56
CA ILE A 313 9.52 -7.29 -14.83
C ILE A 313 10.10 -8.57 -15.43
N SER A 314 10.18 -8.64 -16.76
CA SER A 314 10.63 -9.84 -17.47
C SER A 314 11.99 -10.30 -16.95
N PRO A 315 12.15 -11.57 -16.52
CA PRO A 315 13.45 -12.09 -16.15
C PRO A 315 14.36 -12.05 -17.39
N SER A 316 15.58 -11.52 -17.24
CA SER A 316 16.59 -11.71 -18.28
C SER A 316 16.78 -13.21 -18.50
N SER A 317 17.17 -13.61 -19.71
CA SER A 317 17.48 -15.01 -20.06
C SER A 317 18.41 -15.71 -19.05
N ALA A 318 19.26 -14.94 -18.35
CA ALA A 318 20.14 -15.42 -17.28
C ALA A 318 19.43 -15.76 -15.95
N GLN A 319 18.24 -15.21 -15.68
CA GLN A 319 17.52 -15.38 -14.41
C GLN A 319 16.43 -16.47 -14.45
N LYS A 320 16.09 -16.98 -15.64
CA LYS A 320 15.21 -18.16 -15.79
C LYS A 320 15.72 -19.37 -15.00
N ASN A 321 17.04 -19.50 -14.82
CA ASN A 321 17.64 -20.57 -14.02
C ASN A 321 17.56 -20.31 -12.50
N ALA A 322 17.43 -19.05 -12.05
CA ALA A 322 17.35 -18.72 -10.63
C ALA A 322 15.90 -18.70 -10.10
N SER A 323 14.93 -18.29 -10.93
CA SER A 323 13.51 -18.39 -10.59
C SER A 323 13.02 -19.84 -10.58
N ALA A 324 13.57 -20.71 -11.43
CA ALA A 324 13.36 -22.15 -11.33
C ALA A 324 13.82 -22.70 -9.96
N TRP A 325 14.93 -22.20 -9.42
CA TRP A 325 15.44 -22.58 -8.09
C TRP A 325 14.59 -22.05 -6.93
N TYR A 326 14.07 -20.82 -7.00
CA TYR A 326 13.18 -20.30 -5.95
C TYR A 326 11.78 -20.94 -5.97
N CYS A 327 11.29 -21.37 -7.15
CA CYS A 327 10.04 -22.13 -7.26
C CYS A 327 10.20 -23.62 -6.87
N SER A 328 11.37 -24.24 -7.07
CA SER A 328 11.60 -25.65 -6.80
C SER A 328 11.97 -25.99 -5.35
N VAL A 329 12.45 -25.03 -4.55
CA VAL A 329 12.89 -25.29 -3.15
C VAL A 329 11.75 -25.31 -2.12
N ARG A 330 10.48 -25.14 -2.54
CA ARG A 330 9.30 -25.39 -1.67
C ARG A 330 8.37 -26.51 -2.14
N ALA A 331 8.77 -27.28 -3.14
CA ALA A 331 8.06 -28.47 -3.59
C ALA A 331 8.93 -29.72 -3.40
N ILE A 332 9.31 -30.02 -2.16
CA ILE A 332 9.71 -31.38 -1.77
C ILE A 332 8.63 -31.89 -0.83
N SER A 333 7.63 -32.53 -1.44
CA SER A 333 6.80 -33.53 -0.78
C SER A 333 7.71 -34.63 -0.24
N VAL A 334 7.78 -34.79 1.08
CA VAL A 334 8.45 -35.93 1.72
C VAL A 334 7.60 -37.17 1.46
N PRO A 335 8.08 -38.19 0.72
CA PRO A 335 7.40 -39.46 0.64
C PRO A 335 7.61 -40.22 1.96
N VAL A 336 6.50 -40.70 2.52
CA VAL A 336 6.48 -41.63 3.64
C VAL A 336 7.04 -42.98 3.20
N GLY A 337 7.99 -43.50 3.97
CA GLY A 337 8.46 -44.88 3.86
C GLY A 337 9.98 -44.96 3.77
N TRP A 338 10.57 -45.74 4.68
CA TRP A 338 11.77 -46.59 4.58
C TRP A 338 12.48 -46.61 5.95
N ASN A 339 12.53 -47.82 6.50
CA ASN A 339 12.94 -48.20 7.85
C ASN A 339 14.46 -48.39 7.95
N CYS A 340 15.03 -48.03 9.13
CA CYS A 340 16.24 -48.56 9.81
C CYS A 340 17.60 -48.53 9.04
N SER A 341 18.76 -48.12 9.58
CA SER A 341 19.33 -48.21 10.94
C SER A 341 20.67 -47.38 11.04
N PRO A 342 21.36 -47.28 12.22
CA PRO A 342 21.99 -46.05 12.70
C PRO A 342 23.54 -46.06 12.77
N VAL A 343 24.20 -44.89 12.68
CA VAL A 343 25.53 -44.67 13.31
C VAL A 343 25.75 -43.20 13.75
N SER A 344 26.31 -43.10 14.97
CA SER A 344 27.05 -42.00 15.64
C SER A 344 26.34 -40.74 16.14
N ARG A 345 26.07 -40.81 17.45
CA ARG A 345 25.96 -39.74 18.46
C ARG A 345 27.16 -38.76 18.49
N ALA A 346 26.87 -37.48 18.73
CA ALA A 346 27.54 -36.61 19.73
C ALA A 346 26.60 -35.41 20.03
N ARG A 347 25.80 -35.45 21.12
CA ARG A 347 25.96 -34.71 22.40
C ARG A 347 26.39 -33.24 22.20
N PHE A 348 25.61 -32.22 22.57
CA PHE A 348 25.31 -31.86 23.96
C PHE A 348 24.06 -30.93 24.13
N ARG A 349 23.19 -31.35 25.07
CA ARG A 349 22.34 -30.64 26.08
C ARG A 349 21.50 -29.41 25.68
N HIS A 350 20.14 -29.40 25.72
CA HIS A 350 19.15 -29.46 26.84
C HIS A 350 19.35 -28.33 27.89
N VAL A 351 18.37 -27.52 28.36
CA VAL A 351 16.97 -27.72 28.88
C VAL A 351 16.24 -26.31 28.90
N PRO A 352 14.99 -26.08 29.42
CA PRO A 352 13.64 -26.17 28.79
C PRO A 352 12.67 -24.95 28.99
N ALA A 353 11.45 -25.01 28.43
CA ALA A 353 10.12 -24.80 29.07
C ALA A 353 9.02 -24.79 27.98
N LEU A 354 8.16 -25.82 27.80
CA LEU A 354 6.91 -26.19 28.50
C LEU A 354 5.67 -25.29 28.24
N SER A 355 4.80 -25.72 27.31
CA SER A 355 3.36 -26.11 27.49
C SER A 355 2.61 -25.94 26.15
N LEU A 356 2.21 -27.01 25.44
CA LEU A 356 1.03 -27.88 25.59
C LEU A 356 -0.34 -27.16 25.51
N CYS A 357 -1.03 -27.25 24.35
CA CYS A 357 -2.41 -27.77 24.31
C CYS A 357 -2.90 -28.14 22.87
N TRP A 358 -3.04 -29.47 22.65
CA TRP A 358 -4.13 -30.25 22.01
C TRP A 358 -4.82 -29.85 20.66
N GLN A 359 -4.58 -30.73 19.66
CA GLN A 359 -5.49 -31.49 18.75
C GLN A 359 -7.02 -31.17 18.76
N VAL A 360 -7.78 -31.27 17.65
CA VAL A 360 -8.13 -32.51 16.90
C VAL A 360 -8.69 -32.17 15.48
N TRP A 361 -8.45 -33.11 14.55
CA TRP A 361 -8.93 -33.20 13.16
C TRP A 361 -10.42 -33.55 13.00
N TRP A 362 -11.05 -33.16 11.88
CA TRP A 362 -12.00 -34.02 11.15
C TRP A 362 -11.89 -33.80 9.63
N THR A 363 -11.72 -34.89 8.90
CA THR A 363 -11.78 -35.06 7.44
C THR A 363 -13.13 -35.64 7.03
N ALA A 364 -13.66 -35.20 5.88
CA ALA A 364 -14.46 -35.94 4.86
C ALA A 364 -15.43 -34.95 4.18
N ALA A 365 -15.28 -34.60 2.89
CA ALA A 365 -15.56 -35.37 1.67
C ALA A 365 -16.94 -35.01 1.05
N ALA A 366 -16.91 -34.38 -0.13
CA ALA A 366 -17.89 -34.42 -1.24
C ALA A 366 -17.25 -33.58 -2.37
N ALA A 367 -16.77 -34.07 -3.52
CA ALA A 367 -17.25 -35.06 -4.48
C ALA A 367 -18.57 -34.66 -5.16
N CYS A 368 -18.51 -33.70 -6.08
CA CYS A 368 -18.86 -33.81 -7.51
C CYS A 368 -18.38 -32.57 -8.26
#